data_AF-A0A653X8E3-F1
#
_entry.id   AF-A0A653X8E3-F1
#
_cell.length_a   1.000
_cell.length_b   1.000
_cell.length_c   1.000
_cell.angle_alpha   90.00
_cell.angle_beta   90.00
_cell.angle_gamma   90.00
#
_symmetry.space_group_name_H-M   'P 1'
#
loop_
_entity.id
_entity.type
_entity.pdbx_description
1 polymer ?
#
loop_
_entity_poly.entity_id
_entity_poly.type
_entity_poly.pdbx_seq_one_letter_code
_entity_poly.pdbx_strand_id
1 'polypeptide(L)'
;MVSLEWLLLTYKVPTEPARKRVSIWRKLKGMGAVYLQGGVCVLPKTDDHLRRLKMLENEIAEAEGEALLLATIGLDQKQQDKIISRFNADRDDEYKEFIEKCIAFETEIAHETEIKHFTYAELGENEQELAKFKNWMARIQKLDFYGAPLSKEAIARLVRSEAILDVYAHNVFAAQAENRLPREAG
;
A
#
# COMPACT_ATOMS: atom_id res chain seq x y z
N MET A 1 -14.09 -18.03 22.04
CA MET A 1 -13.38 -17.46 20.87
C MET A 1 -13.90 -16.06 20.68
N VAL A 2 -13.04 -15.04 20.70
CA VAL A 2 -13.47 -13.68 20.36
C VAL A 2 -13.73 -13.67 18.85
N SER A 3 -14.98 -13.51 18.44
CA SER A 3 -15.33 -13.40 17.02
C SER A 3 -14.82 -12.07 16.49
N LEU A 4 -14.19 -12.08 15.31
CA LEU A 4 -13.88 -10.85 14.59
C LEU A 4 -15.19 -10.10 14.30
N GLU A 5 -15.25 -8.83 14.71
CA GLU A 5 -16.36 -7.94 14.45
C GLU A 5 -16.01 -6.94 13.35
N TRP A 6 -16.99 -6.64 12.51
CA TRP A 6 -16.89 -5.65 11.44
C TRP A 6 -17.89 -4.52 11.64
N LEU A 7 -17.55 -3.37 11.06
CA LEU A 7 -18.48 -2.29 10.79
C LEU A 7 -18.94 -2.42 9.35
N LEU A 8 -20.24 -2.63 9.16
CA LEU A 8 -20.91 -2.70 7.86
C LEU A 8 -21.55 -1.34 7.57
N LEU A 9 -21.15 -0.73 6.46
CA LEU A 9 -21.81 0.44 5.92
C LEU A 9 -22.60 0.04 4.68
N THR A 10 -23.91 0.29 4.70
CA THR A 10 -24.72 0.33 3.49
C THR A 10 -25.01 1.80 3.18
N TYR A 11 -24.74 2.23 1.95
CA TYR A 11 -24.96 3.62 1.57
C TYR A 11 -25.40 3.79 0.12
N LYS A 12 -26.14 4.86 -0.13
CA LYS A 12 -26.57 5.31 -1.44
C LYS A 12 -26.37 6.82 -1.53
N VAL A 13 -25.84 7.29 -2.65
CA VAL A 13 -25.65 8.71 -2.93
C VAL A 13 -26.25 8.99 -4.31
N PRO A 14 -26.88 10.16 -4.54
CA PRO A 14 -27.37 10.55 -5.86
C PRO A 14 -26.33 10.31 -6.98
N THR A 15 -26.83 9.94 -8.15
CA THR A 15 -25.98 9.64 -9.32
C THR A 15 -25.25 10.88 -9.82
N GLU A 16 -25.85 12.06 -9.65
CA GLU A 16 -25.27 13.35 -9.95
C GLU A 16 -25.30 14.27 -8.71
N PRO A 17 -24.23 15.06 -8.46
CA PRO A 17 -22.96 15.07 -9.20
C PRO A 17 -22.05 13.89 -8.84
N ALA A 18 -21.47 13.22 -9.84
CA ALA A 18 -20.60 12.05 -9.64
C ALA A 18 -19.43 12.28 -8.66
N ARG A 19 -18.95 13.53 -8.54
CA ARG A 19 -17.86 13.93 -7.63
C ARG A 19 -18.09 13.50 -6.18
N LYS A 20 -19.32 13.68 -5.65
CA LYS A 20 -19.61 13.33 -4.24
C LYS A 20 -19.47 11.82 -4.02
N ARG A 21 -20.05 11.01 -4.90
CA ARG A 21 -19.95 9.54 -4.86
C ARG A 21 -18.51 9.04 -4.95
N VAL A 22 -17.72 9.58 -5.89
CA VAL A 22 -16.31 9.21 -6.05
C VAL A 22 -15.48 9.60 -4.81
N SER A 23 -15.73 10.76 -4.22
CA SER A 23 -15.07 11.19 -2.98
C SER A 23 -15.31 10.20 -1.83
N ILE A 24 -16.57 9.82 -1.61
CA ILE A 24 -16.97 8.86 -0.56
C ILE A 24 -16.32 7.50 -0.79
N TRP A 25 -16.38 6.99 -2.03
CA TRP A 25 -15.72 5.74 -2.41
C TRP A 25 -14.20 5.77 -2.16
N ARG A 26 -13.52 6.87 -2.52
CA ARG A 26 -12.07 7.03 -2.27
C ARG A 26 -11.76 7.05 -0.77
N LYS A 27 -12.58 7.70 0.05
CA LYS A 27 -12.41 7.70 1.52
C LYS A 27 -12.57 6.30 2.10
N LEU A 28 -13.56 5.53 1.63
CA LEU A 28 -13.77 4.13 2.04
C LEU A 28 -12.60 3.23 1.63
N LYS A 29 -12.14 3.32 0.37
CA LYS A 29 -10.96 2.54 -0.07
C LYS A 29 -9.69 2.98 0.66
N GLY A 30 -9.53 4.27 0.97
CA GLY A 30 -8.43 4.77 1.81
C GLY A 30 -8.50 4.35 3.29
N MET A 31 -9.63 3.79 3.74
CA MET A 31 -9.75 3.10 5.03
C MET A 31 -9.47 1.60 4.93
N GLY A 32 -9.27 1.06 3.72
CA GLY A 32 -9.15 -0.38 3.50
C GLY A 32 -10.50 -1.10 3.47
N ALA A 33 -11.61 -0.39 3.21
CA ALA A 33 -12.92 -1.02 3.17
C ALA A 33 -13.03 -1.99 1.98
N VAL A 34 -13.53 -3.19 2.24
CA VAL A 34 -13.86 -4.15 1.17
C VAL A 34 -15.35 -4.12 0.87
N TYR A 35 -15.68 -4.08 -0.41
CA TYR A 35 -17.06 -4.06 -0.88
C TYR A 35 -17.60 -5.50 -0.99
N LEU A 36 -18.76 -5.72 -0.37
CA LEU A 36 -19.49 -6.98 -0.49
C LEU A 36 -20.39 -6.95 -1.73
N GLN A 37 -21.07 -5.81 -1.95
CA GLN A 37 -21.95 -5.51 -3.09
C GLN A 37 -22.00 -3.99 -3.32
N GLY A 38 -22.70 -3.53 -4.36
CA GLY A 38 -22.85 -2.11 -4.68
C GLY A 38 -23.39 -1.30 -3.49
N GLY A 39 -22.61 -0.32 -3.01
CA GLY A 39 -22.96 0.50 -1.85
C GLY A 39 -22.88 -0.23 -0.50
N VAL A 40 -22.38 -1.46 -0.44
CA VAL A 40 -22.27 -2.25 0.79
C VAL A 40 -20.81 -2.63 1.02
N CYS A 41 -20.20 -2.12 2.08
CA CYS A 41 -18.81 -2.38 2.41
C CYS A 41 -18.58 -2.63 3.90
N VAL A 42 -17.49 -3.31 4.22
CA VAL A 42 -17.10 -3.62 5.59
C VAL A 42 -15.69 -3.14 5.91
N LEU A 43 -15.50 -2.79 7.18
CA LEU A 43 -14.22 -2.46 7.80
C LEU A 43 -14.06 -3.26 9.10
N PRO A 44 -12.84 -3.60 9.55
CA PRO A 44 -12.62 -4.11 10.89
C PRO A 44 -13.19 -3.16 11.94
N LYS A 45 -13.83 -3.68 13.00
CA LYS A 45 -14.36 -2.83 14.06
C LYS A 45 -13.21 -2.28 14.93
N THR A 46 -12.88 -1.02 14.72
CA THR A 46 -11.92 -0.25 15.52
C THR A 46 -12.50 1.13 15.86
N ASP A 47 -12.00 1.77 16.90
CA ASP A 47 -12.45 3.12 17.29
C ASP A 47 -12.16 4.17 16.20
N ASP A 48 -11.06 4.01 15.45
CA ASP A 48 -10.74 4.88 14.32
C ASP A 48 -11.74 4.71 13.17
N HIS A 49 -12.01 3.46 12.76
CA HIS A 49 -12.98 3.18 11.70
C HIS A 49 -14.38 3.65 12.08
N LEU A 50 -14.81 3.44 13.34
CA LEU A 50 -16.10 3.92 13.81
C LEU A 50 -16.21 5.45 13.72
N ARG A 51 -15.20 6.17 14.21
CA ARG A 51 -15.15 7.64 14.14
C ARG A 51 -15.19 8.13 12.71
N ARG A 52 -14.40 7.54 11.82
CA ARG A 52 -14.32 7.94 10.41
C ARG A 52 -15.59 7.61 9.63
N LEU A 53 -16.22 6.48 9.89
CA LEU A 53 -17.52 6.13 9.30
C LEU A 53 -18.64 7.05 9.80
N LYS A 54 -18.61 7.49 11.07
CA LYS A 54 -19.56 8.49 11.58
C LYS A 54 -19.41 9.85 10.92
N MET A 55 -18.19 10.30 10.66
CA MET A 55 -17.97 11.51 9.84
C MET A 55 -18.48 11.31 8.42
N LEU A 56 -18.22 10.15 7.82
CA LEU A 56 -18.67 9.84 6.46
C LEU A 56 -20.19 9.70 6.33
N GLU A 57 -20.88 9.19 7.36
CA GLU A 57 -22.34 9.14 7.44
C GLU A 57 -22.95 10.54 7.33
N ASN A 58 -22.36 11.54 8.03
CA ASN A 58 -22.78 12.94 7.92
C ASN A 58 -22.51 13.50 6.51
N GLU A 59 -21.33 13.22 5.93
CA GLU A 59 -21.03 13.66 4.56
C GLU A 59 -21.97 13.05 3.51
N ILE A 60 -22.41 11.80 3.71
CA ILE A 60 -23.40 11.14 2.86
C ILE A 60 -24.75 11.84 3.01
N ALA A 61 -25.17 12.20 4.22
CA ALA A 61 -26.40 12.94 4.45
C ALA A 61 -26.37 14.35 3.81
N GLU A 62 -25.26 15.08 3.93
CA GLU A 62 -25.02 16.35 3.21
C GLU A 62 -24.97 16.20 1.68
N ALA A 63 -24.75 14.97 1.21
CA ALA A 63 -24.85 14.61 -0.19
C ALA A 63 -26.27 14.24 -0.64
N GLU A 64 -27.28 14.44 0.21
CA GLU A 64 -28.66 13.97 0.00
C GLU A 64 -28.71 12.45 -0.24
N GLY A 65 -27.75 11.74 0.36
CA GLY A 65 -27.66 10.29 0.36
C GLY A 65 -28.22 9.67 1.64
N GLU A 66 -28.24 8.35 1.64
CA GLU A 66 -28.67 7.54 2.77
C GLU A 66 -27.52 6.63 3.19
N ALA A 67 -27.34 6.46 4.49
CA ALA A 67 -26.35 5.55 5.06
C ALA A 67 -26.94 4.82 6.27
N LEU A 68 -26.51 3.58 6.47
CA LEU A 68 -26.78 2.79 7.67
C LEU A 68 -25.49 2.11 8.09
N LEU A 69 -25.09 2.34 9.34
CA LEU A 69 -23.90 1.78 9.95
C LEU A 69 -24.28 0.72 11.00
N LEU A 70 -23.78 -0.49 10.82
CA LEU A 70 -24.10 -1.65 11.67
C LEU A 70 -22.80 -2.29 12.18
N ALA A 71 -22.81 -2.77 13.42
CA ALA A 71 -21.82 -3.75 13.87
C ALA A 71 -22.30 -5.15 13.46
N THR A 72 -21.40 -5.97 12.90
CA THR A 72 -21.75 -7.29 12.40
C THR A 72 -20.66 -8.32 12.67
N ILE A 73 -21.04 -9.59 12.65
CA ILE A 73 -20.17 -10.76 12.70
C ILE A 73 -20.55 -11.71 11.57
N GLY A 74 -19.60 -12.54 11.15
CA GLY A 74 -19.92 -13.65 10.25
C GLY A 74 -20.87 -14.63 10.95
N LEU A 75 -21.86 -15.13 10.21
CA LEU A 75 -22.84 -16.10 10.73
C LEU A 75 -22.18 -17.38 11.27
N ASP A 76 -21.10 -17.79 10.61
CA ASP A 76 -20.25 -18.90 10.97
C ASP A 76 -18.81 -18.59 10.54
N GLN A 77 -17.86 -19.47 10.89
CA GLN A 77 -16.46 -19.32 10.52
C GLN A 77 -16.27 -19.22 9.00
N LYS A 78 -17.04 -19.98 8.21
CA LYS A 78 -16.94 -19.97 6.74
C LYS A 78 -17.31 -18.60 6.16
N GLN A 79 -18.29 -17.90 6.72
CA GLN A 79 -18.61 -16.53 6.30
C GLN A 79 -17.54 -15.54 6.76
N GLN A 80 -16.95 -15.74 7.94
CA GLN A 80 -15.83 -14.91 8.39
C GLN A 80 -14.64 -15.04 7.44
N ASP A 81 -14.27 -16.27 7.09
CA ASP A 81 -13.14 -16.56 6.20
C ASP A 81 -13.35 -15.96 4.81
N LYS A 82 -14.58 -15.93 4.30
CA LYS A 82 -14.90 -15.25 3.02
C LYS A 82 -14.64 -13.75 3.06
N ILE A 83 -14.96 -13.09 4.17
CA ILE A 83 -14.72 -11.64 4.32
C ILE A 83 -13.22 -11.39 4.45
N ILE A 84 -12.52 -12.17 5.29
CA ILE A 84 -11.06 -12.10 5.44
C ILE A 84 -10.37 -12.33 4.09
N SER A 85 -10.82 -13.32 3.32
CA SER A 85 -10.27 -13.61 1.98
C SER A 85 -10.42 -12.42 1.03
N ARG A 86 -11.50 -11.62 1.13
CA ARG A 86 -11.66 -10.40 0.33
C ARG A 86 -10.68 -9.30 0.76
N PHE A 87 -10.46 -9.12 2.06
CA PHE A 87 -9.44 -8.19 2.56
C PHE A 87 -8.04 -8.60 2.07
N ASN A 88 -7.71 -9.88 2.22
CA ASN A 88 -6.41 -10.40 1.80
C ASN A 88 -6.24 -10.31 0.28
N ALA A 89 -7.28 -10.56 -0.53
CA ALA A 89 -7.19 -10.41 -1.98
C ALA A 89 -6.90 -8.96 -2.40
N ASP A 90 -7.63 -7.98 -1.83
CA ASP A 90 -7.38 -6.55 -2.09
C ASP A 90 -5.95 -6.13 -1.69
N ARG A 91 -5.37 -6.74 -0.65
CA ARG A 91 -3.99 -6.48 -0.23
C ARG A 91 -2.96 -7.19 -1.09
N ASP A 92 -3.19 -8.46 -1.42
CA ASP A 92 -2.31 -9.25 -2.28
C ASP A 92 -2.16 -8.59 -3.65
N ASP A 93 -3.22 -8.01 -4.21
CA ASP A 93 -3.10 -7.28 -5.49
C ASP A 93 -2.17 -6.06 -5.38
N GLU A 94 -2.23 -5.30 -4.29
CA GLU A 94 -1.27 -4.20 -4.04
C GLU A 94 0.15 -4.71 -3.78
N TYR A 95 0.30 -5.83 -3.06
CA TYR A 95 1.61 -6.45 -2.84
C TYR A 95 2.24 -7.00 -4.11
N LYS A 96 1.45 -7.57 -5.04
CA LYS A 96 1.95 -7.99 -6.36
C LYS A 96 2.55 -6.82 -7.13
N GLU A 97 1.80 -5.72 -7.22
CA GLU A 97 2.28 -4.51 -7.89
C GLU A 97 3.57 -3.98 -7.25
N PHE A 98 3.62 -3.97 -5.91
CA PHE A 98 4.82 -3.59 -5.16
C PHE A 98 6.02 -4.49 -5.46
N ILE A 99 5.81 -5.82 -5.47
CA ILE A 99 6.86 -6.81 -5.77
C ILE A 99 7.39 -6.61 -7.20
N GLU A 100 6.50 -6.41 -8.18
CA GLU A 100 6.89 -6.12 -9.56
C GLU A 100 7.75 -4.86 -9.68
N LYS A 101 7.41 -3.80 -8.93
CA LYS A 101 8.21 -2.56 -8.88
C LYS A 101 9.56 -2.76 -8.22
N CYS A 102 9.64 -3.56 -7.17
CA CYS A 102 10.93 -3.94 -6.59
C CYS A 102 11.80 -4.69 -7.59
N ILE A 103 11.24 -5.69 -8.30
CA ILE A 103 11.98 -6.47 -9.30
C ILE A 103 12.52 -5.57 -10.42
N ALA A 104 11.70 -4.63 -10.91
CA ALA A 104 12.13 -3.68 -11.94
C ALA A 104 13.29 -2.79 -11.44
N PHE A 105 13.18 -2.25 -10.23
CA PHE A 105 14.24 -1.46 -9.60
C PHE A 105 15.54 -2.25 -9.39
N GLU A 106 15.44 -3.49 -8.89
CA GLU A 106 16.59 -4.38 -8.73
C GLU A 106 17.29 -4.66 -10.07
N THR A 107 16.52 -4.78 -11.15
CA THR A 107 17.04 -5.01 -12.51
C THR A 107 17.76 -3.77 -13.05
N GLU A 108 17.22 -2.57 -12.82
CA GLU A 108 17.83 -1.32 -13.24
C GLU A 108 19.19 -1.11 -12.56
N ILE A 109 19.27 -1.26 -11.23
CA ILE A 109 20.54 -1.13 -10.50
C ILE A 109 21.56 -2.17 -10.98
N ALA A 110 21.12 -3.40 -11.26
CA ALA A 110 22.02 -4.42 -11.82
C ALA A 110 22.58 -3.99 -13.18
N HIS A 111 21.74 -3.43 -14.05
CA HIS A 111 22.18 -2.91 -15.34
C HIS A 111 23.17 -1.75 -15.19
N GLU A 112 22.87 -0.75 -14.36
CA GLU A 112 23.79 0.36 -14.07
C GLU A 112 25.14 -0.13 -13.51
N THR A 113 25.10 -1.16 -12.65
CA THR A 113 26.30 -1.79 -12.10
C THR A 113 27.15 -2.47 -13.18
N GLU A 114 26.53 -3.19 -14.11
CA GLU A 114 27.21 -3.85 -15.24
C GLU A 114 27.93 -2.85 -16.14
N ILE A 115 27.28 -1.73 -16.47
CA ILE A 115 27.88 -0.67 -17.29
C ILE A 115 28.76 0.29 -16.48
N LYS A 116 28.92 0.05 -15.17
CA LYS A 116 29.68 0.86 -14.21
C LYS A 116 29.25 2.34 -14.20
N HIS A 117 27.95 2.60 -14.30
CA HIS A 117 27.39 3.95 -14.31
C HIS A 117 27.34 4.56 -12.90
N PHE A 118 28.50 4.66 -12.24
CA PHE A 118 28.60 5.02 -10.83
C PHE A 118 28.68 6.53 -10.61
N THR A 119 27.53 7.21 -10.58
CA THR A 119 27.46 8.65 -10.31
C THR A 119 26.64 8.97 -9.06
N TYR A 120 26.93 10.12 -8.42
CA TYR A 120 26.13 10.60 -7.29
C TYR A 120 24.70 10.98 -7.68
N ALA A 121 24.48 11.34 -8.96
CA ALA A 121 23.14 11.66 -9.46
C ALA A 121 22.27 10.40 -9.48
N GLU A 122 22.74 9.33 -10.12
CA GLU A 122 22.03 8.04 -10.17
C GLU A 122 21.78 7.48 -8.76
N LEU A 123 22.79 7.54 -7.87
CA LEU A 123 22.61 7.12 -6.48
C LEU A 123 21.48 7.90 -5.80
N GLY A 124 21.46 9.23 -5.95
CA GLY A 124 20.44 10.08 -5.36
C GLY A 124 19.03 9.85 -5.93
N GLU A 125 18.91 9.51 -7.21
CA GLU A 125 17.64 9.13 -7.84
C GLU A 125 17.13 7.78 -7.33
N ASN A 126 18.02 6.79 -7.25
CA ASN A 126 17.71 5.47 -6.73
C ASN A 126 17.33 5.49 -5.23
N GLU A 127 17.99 6.32 -4.41
CA GLU A 127 17.62 6.56 -3.00
C GLU A 127 16.21 7.16 -2.86
N GLN A 128 15.87 8.12 -3.73
CA GLN A 128 14.53 8.72 -3.74
C GLN A 128 13.46 7.70 -4.13
N GLU A 129 13.72 6.84 -5.11
CA GLU A 129 12.79 5.80 -5.52
C GLU A 129 12.58 4.76 -4.40
N LEU A 130 13.66 4.33 -3.74
CA LEU A 130 13.57 3.42 -2.60
C LEU A 130 12.79 4.05 -1.42
N ALA A 131 12.93 5.35 -1.19
CA ALA A 131 12.14 6.06 -0.18
C ALA A 131 10.63 6.05 -0.53
N LYS A 132 10.27 6.13 -1.81
CA LYS A 132 8.87 5.95 -2.25
C LYS A 132 8.39 4.53 -1.96
N PHE A 133 9.21 3.51 -2.19
CA PHE A 133 8.86 2.12 -1.89
C PHE A 133 8.60 1.91 -0.39
N LYS A 134 9.47 2.44 0.49
CA LYS A 134 9.27 2.39 1.95
C LYS A 134 7.93 3.00 2.36
N ASN A 135 7.61 4.18 1.82
CA ASN A 135 6.34 4.84 2.08
C ASN A 135 5.13 4.07 1.54
N TRP A 136 5.26 3.46 0.36
CA TRP A 136 4.19 2.65 -0.23
C TRP A 136 3.95 1.37 0.58
N MET A 137 5.00 0.62 0.94
CA MET A 137 4.91 -0.56 1.80
C MET A 137 4.20 -0.25 3.12
N ALA A 138 4.60 0.84 3.81
CA ALA A 138 3.97 1.25 5.06
C ALA A 138 2.47 1.55 4.89
N ARG A 139 2.07 2.10 3.73
CA ARG A 139 0.66 2.33 3.40
C ARG A 139 -0.10 1.02 3.15
N ILE A 140 0.48 0.07 2.43
CA ILE A 140 -0.16 -1.24 2.21
C ILE A 140 -0.34 -1.96 3.54
N GLN A 141 0.69 -2.01 4.38
CA GLN A 141 0.67 -2.65 5.70
C GLN A 141 -0.36 -2.04 6.65
N LYS A 142 -0.56 -0.72 6.62
CA LYS A 142 -1.61 -0.06 7.42
C LYS A 142 -3.01 -0.56 7.09
N LEU A 143 -3.22 -1.04 5.87
CA LEU A 143 -4.50 -1.56 5.39
C LEU A 143 -4.55 -3.10 5.44
N ASP A 144 -3.44 -3.77 5.76
CA ASP A 144 -3.36 -5.23 5.89
C ASP A 144 -3.77 -5.69 7.29
N PHE A 145 -5.09 -5.76 7.48
CA PHE A 145 -5.67 -6.07 8.78
C PHE A 145 -5.56 -7.55 9.19
N TYR A 146 -5.36 -8.45 8.23
CA TYR A 146 -5.44 -9.91 8.46
C TYR A 146 -4.21 -10.68 8.00
N GLY A 147 -3.15 -10.00 7.55
CA GLY A 147 -1.90 -10.63 7.15
C GLY A 147 -2.04 -11.33 5.81
N ALA A 148 -2.13 -10.55 4.73
CA ALA A 148 -2.27 -11.07 3.39
C ALA A 148 -1.06 -11.98 3.01
N PRO A 149 -1.29 -13.10 2.30
CA PRO A 149 -0.26 -14.08 1.98
C PRO A 149 1.05 -13.49 1.40
N LEU A 150 0.96 -12.49 0.52
CA LEU A 150 2.12 -11.92 -0.16
C LEU A 150 2.91 -10.90 0.68
N SER A 151 2.40 -10.53 1.85
CA SER A 151 3.02 -9.53 2.74
C SER A 151 4.48 -9.87 3.05
N LYS A 152 4.77 -11.15 3.37
CA LYS A 152 6.13 -11.60 3.69
C LYS A 152 7.10 -11.49 2.51
N GLU A 153 6.66 -11.85 1.32
CA GLU A 153 7.48 -11.75 0.12
C GLU A 153 7.75 -10.28 -0.23
N ALA A 154 6.74 -9.44 -0.16
CA ALA A 154 6.89 -8.01 -0.43
C ALA A 154 7.88 -7.34 0.55
N ILE A 155 7.82 -7.70 1.84
CA ILE A 155 8.80 -7.22 2.84
C ILE A 155 10.22 -7.72 2.49
N ALA A 156 10.37 -8.99 2.15
CA ALA A 156 11.66 -9.55 1.79
C ALA A 156 12.25 -8.88 0.53
N ARG A 157 11.40 -8.53 -0.45
CA ARG A 157 11.79 -7.77 -1.64
C ARG A 157 12.24 -6.35 -1.31
N LEU A 158 11.53 -5.64 -0.43
CA LEU A 158 11.98 -4.31 0.01
C LEU A 158 13.37 -4.37 0.67
N VAL A 159 13.57 -5.32 1.58
CA VAL A 159 14.89 -5.52 2.23
C VAL A 159 15.98 -5.85 1.21
N ARG A 160 15.66 -6.65 0.19
CA ARG A 160 16.60 -6.96 -0.90
C ARG A 160 16.95 -5.73 -1.73
N SER A 161 15.96 -4.91 -2.11
CA SER A 161 16.18 -3.65 -2.83
C SER A 161 17.06 -2.68 -2.02
N GLU A 162 16.86 -2.61 -0.70
CA GLU A 162 17.73 -1.83 0.20
C GLU A 162 19.18 -2.32 0.15
N ALA A 163 19.40 -3.62 0.32
CA ALA A 163 20.74 -4.20 0.29
C ALA A 163 21.45 -4.03 -1.07
N ILE A 164 20.72 -4.12 -2.17
CA ILE A 164 21.26 -3.91 -3.52
C ILE A 164 21.69 -2.45 -3.70
N LEU A 165 20.87 -1.49 -3.26
CA LEU A 165 21.23 -0.07 -3.34
C LEU A 165 22.42 0.26 -2.43
N ASP A 166 22.50 -0.32 -1.25
CA ASP A 166 23.65 -0.14 -0.36
C ASP A 166 24.96 -0.58 -1.04
N VAL A 167 24.97 -1.74 -1.70
CA VAL A 167 26.15 -2.21 -2.46
C VAL A 167 26.48 -1.25 -3.61
N TYR A 168 25.47 -0.79 -4.35
CA TYR A 168 25.65 0.19 -5.42
C TYR A 168 26.25 1.49 -4.89
N ALA A 169 25.78 2.00 -3.75
CA ALA A 169 26.31 3.20 -3.10
C ALA A 169 27.80 3.07 -2.77
N HIS A 170 28.23 1.92 -2.24
CA HIS A 170 29.65 1.65 -1.98
C HIS A 170 30.50 1.72 -3.26
N ASN A 171 29.99 1.20 -4.39
CA ASN A 171 30.67 1.28 -5.68
C ASN A 171 30.77 2.73 -6.18
N VAL A 172 29.72 3.53 -6.00
CA VAL A 172 29.74 4.98 -6.31
C VAL A 172 30.80 5.70 -5.49
N PHE A 173 30.85 5.50 -4.18
CA PHE A 173 31.87 6.13 -3.35
C PHE A 173 33.29 5.70 -3.73
N ALA A 174 33.50 4.40 -4.02
CA ALA A 174 34.81 3.88 -4.43
C ALA A 174 35.27 4.49 -5.78
N ALA A 175 34.41 4.51 -6.79
CA ALA A 175 34.72 5.08 -8.10
C ALA A 175 35.04 6.58 -8.04
N GLN A 176 34.35 7.33 -7.18
CA GLN A 176 34.58 8.77 -7.02
C GLN A 176 35.83 9.08 -6.18
N ALA A 177 36.20 8.20 -5.24
CA ALA A 177 37.46 8.31 -4.52
C ALA A 177 38.67 8.08 -5.44
N GLU A 178 38.59 7.08 -6.34
CA GLU A 178 39.63 6.79 -7.33
C GLU A 178 39.83 7.95 -8.32
N ASN A 179 38.74 8.59 -8.76
CA ASN A 179 38.79 9.76 -9.62
C ASN A 179 39.38 11.02 -8.95
N ARG A 180 39.48 11.05 -7.62
CA ARG A 180 39.99 12.19 -6.85
C ARG A 180 41.50 12.12 -6.57
N LEU A 181 42.11 10.96 -6.75
CA LEU A 181 43.57 10.81 -6.68
C LEU A 181 44.19 11.47 -7.92
N PRO A 182 45.29 12.25 -7.80
CA PRO A 182 45.93 12.82 -8.97
C PRO A 182 46.34 11.67 -9.89
N ARG A 183 46.02 11.76 -11.19
CA ARG A 183 46.74 10.97 -12.19
C ARG A 183 48.20 11.43 -12.09
N GLU A 184 49.02 10.69 -11.35
CA GLU A 184 50.45 10.97 -11.29
C GLU A 184 50.97 11.02 -12.73
N ALA A 185 51.57 12.16 -13.05
CA ALA A 185 52.03 12.50 -14.39
C ALA A 185 53.02 11.45 -14.90
N GLY A 186 52.70 10.88 -16.06
CA GLY A 186 53.63 10.15 -16.93
C GLY A 186 53.81 10.93 -18.21
#